data_AF-A0A852YZR1-F1
#
_entry.id   AF-A0A852YZR1-F1
#
_cell.length_a   1.000
_cell.length_b   1.000
_cell.length_c   1.000
_cell.angle_alpha   90.00
_cell.angle_beta   90.00
_cell.angle_gamma   90.00
#
_symmetry.space_group_name_H-M   'P 1'
#
loop_
_entity.id
_entity.type
_entity.pdbx_description
1 polymer ?
#
loop_
_entity_poly.entity_id
_entity_poly.type
_entity_poly.pdbx_seq_one_letter_code
_entity_poly.pdbx_strand_id
1 'polypeptide(L)'
;MTSTPTMAATQEAPRSASTAARDAGSSCSAQGSSAESTTEMTLVEGQDARDLTGTAFEAVKNGEISVQAPQSALSRGQAKVYTVDSEETTSTSVTIPVGGDYSLVSNLTVLFDESGDIVQYSETLISENESGNFNITSFTDGVLVNSNDTDQPYMTDDQLRQGAGSGTGSSDSMTAMGAGSTAACVAAVLGVSGATGYLIVSACTGACATPGVGTGVCVACIGAYATVGSASVTAVASCFG
;
A
#
# COMPACT_ATOMS: atom_id res chain seq x y z
N MET A 1 -17.17 69.63 30.65
CA MET A 1 -16.17 69.95 29.62
C MET A 1 -16.45 69.02 28.45
N THR A 2 -17.40 69.40 27.58
CA THR A 2 -17.17 70.00 26.24
C THR A 2 -16.46 69.09 25.26
N SER A 3 -17.28 68.52 24.37
CA SER A 3 -17.20 68.58 22.91
C SER A 3 -15.90 68.21 22.18
N THR A 4 -16.07 67.26 21.26
CA THR A 4 -15.29 66.95 20.07
C THR A 4 -14.69 68.18 19.36
N PRO A 5 -13.52 68.02 18.73
CA PRO A 5 -13.38 68.32 17.29
C PRO A 5 -12.60 67.20 16.56
N THR A 6 -12.93 66.75 15.34
CA THR A 6 -13.09 67.44 14.05
C THR A 6 -11.75 67.74 13.35
N MET A 7 -11.57 67.02 12.23
CA MET A 7 -10.93 67.37 10.94
C MET A 7 -9.41 67.25 10.74
N ALA A 8 -9.09 66.35 9.81
CA ALA A 8 -8.41 66.56 8.52
C ALA A 8 -6.97 67.09 8.50
N ALA A 9 -6.06 66.29 7.90
CA ALA A 9 -5.05 66.79 6.96
C ALA A 9 -4.49 65.66 6.06
N THR A 10 -4.35 66.04 4.80
CA THR A 10 -3.86 65.41 3.56
C THR A 10 -2.40 64.92 3.62
N GLN A 11 -1.97 64.25 2.53
CA GLN A 11 -0.59 63.92 2.05
C GLN A 11 -0.09 62.53 2.46
N GLU A 12 0.55 61.70 1.64
CA GLU A 12 1.08 61.78 0.26
C GLU A 12 1.44 60.32 -0.13
N ALA A 13 1.36 59.95 -1.40
CA ALA A 13 1.81 58.63 -1.85
C ALA A 13 3.35 58.54 -1.85
N PRO A 14 3.93 57.39 -1.47
CA PRO A 14 4.73 56.70 -2.49
C PRO A 14 4.54 55.18 -2.52
N ARG A 15 4.85 54.67 -3.72
CA ARG A 15 4.84 53.29 -4.19
C ARG A 15 5.60 52.31 -3.27
N SER A 16 4.97 51.17 -3.00
CA SER A 16 5.54 49.83 -2.72
C SER A 16 4.34 48.92 -2.38
N ALA A 17 4.19 47.66 -2.73
CA ALA A 17 4.99 46.71 -3.48
C ALA A 17 4.01 45.67 -4.07
N SER A 18 4.46 45.00 -5.13
CA SER A 18 3.80 43.88 -5.81
C SER A 18 3.22 42.84 -4.84
N THR A 19 1.90 42.65 -4.85
CA THR A 19 1.22 41.48 -4.29
C THR A 19 1.29 40.37 -5.33
N ALA A 20 2.37 39.59 -5.31
CA ALA A 20 2.40 38.31 -6.01
C ALA A 20 1.68 37.28 -5.14
N ALA A 21 0.52 36.84 -5.63
CA ALA A 21 -0.16 35.63 -5.17
C ALA A 21 0.84 34.46 -5.13
N ARG A 22 0.89 33.75 -4.00
CA ARG A 22 1.53 32.44 -3.92
C ARG A 22 0.43 31.40 -3.93
N ASP A 23 0.27 30.81 -5.12
CA ASP A 23 -0.30 29.50 -5.33
C ASP A 23 0.28 28.51 -4.32
N ALA A 24 -0.59 27.92 -3.51
CA ALA A 24 -0.29 26.72 -2.76
C ALA A 24 -0.63 25.50 -3.63
N GLY A 25 0.19 25.27 -4.65
CA GLY A 25 0.23 24.02 -5.40
C GLY A 25 1.53 23.30 -5.10
N SER A 26 1.58 22.55 -4.00
CA SER A 26 2.68 21.58 -3.81
C SER A 26 2.37 20.37 -4.68
N SER A 27 2.79 20.44 -5.94
CA SER A 27 2.95 19.27 -6.79
C SER A 27 3.98 18.34 -6.15
N CYS A 28 3.68 17.05 -6.10
CA CYS A 28 4.68 16.01 -5.87
C CYS A 28 5.69 16.06 -7.02
N SER A 29 6.72 16.89 -6.88
CA SER A 29 7.84 16.97 -7.80
C SER A 29 8.84 15.90 -7.40
N ALA A 30 8.84 14.80 -8.14
CA ALA A 30 9.93 13.84 -8.13
C ALA A 30 11.22 14.53 -8.63
N GLN A 31 12.09 14.93 -7.71
CA GLN A 31 13.50 15.14 -8.02
C GLN A 31 14.36 15.17 -6.75
N GLY A 32 15.17 14.13 -6.61
CA GLY A 32 16.23 14.02 -5.62
C GLY A 32 17.07 12.80 -5.94
N SER A 33 18.04 12.94 -6.84
CA SER A 33 19.13 11.98 -6.96
C SER A 33 19.93 11.98 -5.66
N SER A 34 19.73 10.94 -4.88
CA SER A 34 20.72 10.43 -3.93
C SER A 34 21.00 9.00 -4.36
N ALA A 35 22.24 8.53 -4.24
CA ALA A 35 22.56 7.12 -4.45
C ALA A 35 21.89 6.33 -3.32
N GLU A 36 20.64 5.95 -3.54
CA GLU A 36 19.81 5.18 -2.63
C GLU A 36 19.88 3.71 -3.05
N SER A 37 19.98 2.81 -2.08
CA SER A 37 19.88 1.36 -2.27
C SER A 37 18.57 1.04 -3.02
N THR A 38 18.64 0.94 -4.35
CA THR A 38 17.46 0.75 -5.19
C THR A 38 17.03 -0.71 -5.15
N THR A 39 16.01 -1.02 -4.36
CA THR A 39 15.30 -2.30 -4.53
C THR A 39 14.57 -2.27 -5.87
N GLU A 40 15.04 -3.07 -6.83
CA GLU A 40 14.42 -3.20 -8.15
C GLU A 40 13.46 -4.40 -8.13
N MET A 41 12.28 -4.23 -8.72
CA MET A 41 11.33 -5.34 -8.89
C MET A 41 10.97 -5.53 -10.35
N THR A 42 11.20 -6.74 -10.84
CA THR A 42 10.97 -7.12 -12.23
C THR A 42 9.85 -8.14 -12.30
N LEU A 43 8.83 -7.85 -13.10
CA LEU A 43 7.74 -8.79 -13.36
C LEU A 43 8.31 -10.02 -14.10
N VAL A 44 8.10 -11.20 -13.53
CA VAL A 44 8.40 -12.47 -14.17
C VAL A 44 7.15 -12.92 -14.94
N GLU A 45 7.32 -13.27 -16.21
CA GLU A 45 6.24 -13.74 -17.08
C GLU A 45 6.57 -15.10 -17.70
N GLY A 46 5.60 -15.69 -18.41
CA GLY A 46 5.84 -16.91 -19.19
C GLY A 46 5.92 -18.18 -18.33
N GLN A 47 6.84 -19.07 -18.67
CA GLN A 47 6.93 -20.39 -18.05
C GLN A 47 7.48 -20.31 -16.62
N ASP A 48 8.48 -19.48 -16.38
CA ASP A 48 9.11 -19.33 -15.06
C ASP A 48 8.10 -18.87 -13.99
N ALA A 49 7.25 -17.90 -14.34
CA ALA A 49 6.16 -17.45 -13.47
C ALA A 49 5.14 -18.56 -13.17
N ARG A 50 4.85 -19.42 -14.16
CA ARG A 50 3.90 -20.55 -14.00
C ARG A 50 4.48 -21.64 -13.13
N ASP A 51 5.77 -21.91 -13.25
CA ASP A 51 6.47 -22.94 -12.49
C ASP A 51 6.58 -22.52 -11.02
N LEU A 52 7.01 -21.28 -10.74
CA LEU A 52 7.05 -20.72 -9.37
C LEU A 52 5.67 -20.66 -8.72
N THR A 53 4.65 -20.22 -9.46
CA THR A 53 3.26 -20.28 -8.98
C THR A 53 2.84 -21.73 -8.72
N GLY A 54 3.24 -22.67 -9.56
CA GLY A 54 2.99 -24.09 -9.36
C GLY A 54 3.61 -24.62 -8.07
N THR A 55 4.87 -24.29 -7.82
CA THR A 55 5.59 -24.65 -6.59
C THR A 55 4.87 -24.11 -5.36
N ALA A 56 4.48 -22.83 -5.34
CA ALA A 56 3.75 -22.24 -4.23
C ALA A 56 2.42 -22.98 -3.95
N PHE A 57 1.66 -23.33 -4.99
CA PHE A 57 0.40 -24.07 -4.83
C PHE A 57 0.60 -25.51 -4.36
N GLU A 58 1.64 -26.21 -4.84
CA GLU A 58 1.94 -27.56 -4.35
C GLU A 58 2.43 -27.52 -2.90
N ALA A 59 3.18 -26.51 -2.48
CA ALA A 59 3.58 -26.31 -1.09
C ALA A 59 2.36 -26.09 -0.17
N VAL A 60 1.36 -25.31 -0.60
CA VAL A 60 0.07 -25.18 0.12
C VAL A 60 -0.66 -26.52 0.20
N LYS A 61 -0.75 -27.25 -0.92
CA LYS A 61 -1.47 -28.52 -1.00
C LYS A 61 -0.83 -29.63 -0.16
N ASN A 62 0.50 -29.64 -0.07
CA ASN A 62 1.25 -30.62 0.70
C ASN A 62 1.39 -30.24 2.18
N GLY A 63 0.91 -29.06 2.59
CA GLY A 63 0.93 -28.58 3.97
C GLY A 63 2.26 -27.99 4.43
N GLU A 64 3.17 -27.68 3.50
CA GLU A 64 4.39 -26.93 3.78
C GLU A 64 4.08 -25.45 4.05
N ILE A 65 3.12 -24.89 3.31
CA ILE A 65 2.54 -23.57 3.57
C ILE A 65 1.18 -23.77 4.23
N SER A 66 1.03 -23.30 5.47
CA SER A 66 -0.23 -23.34 6.21
C SER A 66 -1.02 -22.06 5.97
N VAL A 67 -2.06 -22.15 5.14
CA VAL A 67 -3.02 -21.07 4.87
C VAL A 67 -4.26 -21.20 5.73
N GLN A 68 -4.83 -20.07 6.11
CA GLN A 68 -6.06 -19.95 6.89
C GLN A 68 -7.28 -19.82 5.98
N ALA A 69 -7.13 -19.17 4.81
CA ALA A 69 -8.18 -19.17 3.81
C ALA A 69 -8.37 -20.57 3.21
N PRO A 70 -9.59 -20.94 2.80
CA PRO A 70 -9.81 -22.16 2.05
C PRO A 70 -8.94 -22.18 0.80
N GLN A 71 -8.28 -23.29 0.49
CA GLN A 71 -7.42 -23.39 -0.70
C GLN A 71 -8.19 -23.08 -2.00
N SER A 72 -9.50 -23.30 -2.04
CA SER A 72 -10.38 -22.95 -3.16
C SER A 72 -10.55 -21.44 -3.37
N ALA A 73 -10.23 -20.61 -2.37
CA ALA A 73 -10.23 -19.15 -2.48
C ALA A 73 -8.96 -18.61 -3.17
N LEU A 74 -7.89 -19.39 -3.25
CA LEU A 74 -6.63 -18.98 -3.86
C LEU A 74 -6.73 -18.97 -5.39
N SER A 75 -6.53 -17.78 -5.97
CA SER A 75 -6.72 -17.55 -7.40
C SER A 75 -5.43 -17.75 -8.20
N ARG A 76 -5.11 -19.00 -8.54
CA ARG A 76 -3.89 -19.35 -9.30
C ARG A 76 -3.73 -18.55 -10.60
N GLY A 77 -4.82 -18.35 -11.34
CA GLY A 77 -4.79 -17.64 -12.62
C GLY A 77 -4.55 -16.13 -12.51
N GLN A 78 -4.63 -15.57 -11.31
CA GLN A 78 -4.38 -14.16 -11.02
C GLN A 78 -3.07 -13.95 -10.26
N ALA A 79 -2.30 -15.02 -10.02
CA ALA A 79 -1.02 -14.91 -9.36
C ALA A 79 -0.05 -14.03 -10.16
N LYS A 80 0.77 -13.29 -9.44
CA LYS A 80 1.82 -12.44 -9.98
C LYS A 80 3.15 -12.82 -9.36
N VAL A 81 4.20 -12.82 -10.18
CA VAL A 81 5.54 -13.23 -9.78
C VAL A 81 6.50 -12.09 -10.06
N TYR A 82 7.32 -11.74 -9.08
CA TYR A 82 8.31 -10.69 -9.21
C TYR A 82 9.63 -11.13 -8.64
N THR A 83 10.71 -10.85 -9.36
CA THR A 83 12.05 -10.84 -8.79
C THR A 83 12.22 -9.54 -8.01
N VAL A 84 12.81 -9.64 -6.82
CA VAL A 84 13.13 -8.56 -5.88
C VAL A 84 14.63 -8.55 -5.73
N ASP A 85 15.28 -7.57 -6.32
CA ASP A 85 16.72 -7.37 -6.20
C ASP A 85 16.97 -6.35 -5.08
N SER A 86 17.50 -6.82 -3.96
CA SER A 86 18.03 -5.97 -2.89
C SER A 86 19.56 -5.98 -2.92
N GLU A 87 20.22 -5.02 -2.27
CA GLU A 87 21.69 -4.90 -2.33
C GLU A 87 22.45 -6.14 -1.86
N GLU A 88 21.83 -7.00 -1.06
CA GLU A 88 22.46 -8.17 -0.46
C GLU A 88 21.93 -9.51 -1.00
N THR A 89 20.71 -9.55 -1.55
CA THR A 89 20.06 -10.79 -2.01
C THR A 89 19.05 -10.54 -3.12
N THR A 90 19.03 -11.41 -4.13
CA THR A 90 17.89 -11.54 -5.03
C THR A 90 16.88 -12.54 -4.45
N SER A 91 15.60 -12.22 -4.51
CA SER A 91 14.52 -13.11 -4.07
C SER A 91 13.36 -13.06 -5.06
N THR A 92 12.49 -14.06 -5.05
CA THR A 92 11.30 -14.07 -5.90
C THR A 92 10.05 -14.11 -5.05
N SER A 93 9.17 -13.14 -5.25
CA SER A 93 7.87 -13.06 -4.59
C SER A 93 6.78 -13.58 -5.52
N VAL A 94 5.99 -14.53 -5.04
CA VAL A 94 4.77 -15.03 -5.69
C VAL A 94 3.58 -14.55 -4.87
N THR A 95 2.78 -13.65 -5.43
CA THR A 95 1.56 -13.13 -4.81
C THR A 95 0.33 -13.77 -5.45
N ILE A 96 -0.51 -14.39 -4.63
CA ILE A 96 -1.69 -15.15 -5.03
C ILE A 96 -2.91 -14.47 -4.38
N PRO A 97 -3.82 -13.88 -5.18
CA PRO A 97 -5.03 -13.28 -4.63
C PRO A 97 -5.92 -14.30 -3.93
N VAL A 98 -6.54 -13.88 -2.83
CA VAL A 98 -7.53 -14.66 -2.07
C VAL A 98 -8.92 -14.07 -2.34
N GLY A 99 -9.80 -14.87 -2.96
CA GLY A 99 -11.19 -14.48 -3.26
C GLY A 99 -12.20 -15.08 -2.28
N GLY A 100 -13.47 -15.17 -2.70
CA GLY A 100 -14.55 -15.68 -1.86
C GLY A 100 -15.17 -14.56 -1.02
N ASP A 101 -15.25 -14.76 0.30
CA ASP A 101 -15.78 -13.78 1.25
C ASP A 101 -14.75 -12.71 1.65
N TYR A 102 -13.55 -12.78 1.08
CA TYR A 102 -12.45 -11.85 1.34
C TYR A 102 -12.41 -10.74 0.28
N SER A 103 -12.00 -9.55 0.71
CA SER A 103 -11.82 -8.37 -0.15
C SER A 103 -10.69 -8.58 -1.16
N LEU A 104 -10.75 -7.88 -2.31
CA LEU A 104 -9.77 -7.94 -3.40
C LEU A 104 -8.30 -7.72 -3.01
N VAL A 105 -8.07 -7.05 -1.87
CA VAL A 105 -6.74 -6.78 -1.32
C VAL A 105 -6.19 -7.93 -0.47
N SER A 106 -6.97 -9.00 -0.29
CA SER A 106 -6.53 -10.21 0.40
C SER A 106 -5.64 -11.06 -0.51
N ASN A 107 -4.54 -11.56 0.03
CA ASN A 107 -3.54 -12.30 -0.74
C ASN A 107 -2.69 -13.22 0.14
N LEU A 108 -2.11 -14.22 -0.50
CA LEU A 108 -0.99 -15.00 0.01
C LEU A 108 0.25 -14.60 -0.79
N THR A 109 1.31 -14.20 -0.11
CA THR A 109 2.61 -13.91 -0.71
C THR A 109 3.64 -14.90 -0.22
N VAL A 110 4.33 -15.56 -1.14
CA VAL A 110 5.38 -16.54 -0.87
C VAL A 110 6.71 -15.98 -1.39
N LEU A 111 7.72 -15.96 -0.53
CA LEU A 111 9.06 -15.50 -0.85
C LEU A 111 9.99 -16.71 -1.04
N PHE A 112 10.63 -16.75 -2.21
CA PHE A 112 11.64 -17.73 -2.57
C PHE A 112 13.01 -17.08 -2.59
N ASP A 113 14.05 -17.81 -2.17
CA ASP A 113 15.43 -17.40 -2.38
C ASP A 113 15.91 -17.72 -3.81
N GLU A 114 17.19 -17.46 -4.11
CA GLU A 114 17.83 -17.75 -5.39
C GLU A 114 17.89 -19.25 -5.72
N SER A 115 17.83 -20.11 -4.71
CA SER A 115 17.81 -21.57 -4.87
C SER A 115 16.41 -22.09 -5.20
N GLY A 116 15.38 -21.25 -5.04
CA GLY A 116 13.98 -21.64 -5.20
C GLY A 116 13.39 -22.26 -3.93
N ASP A 117 14.06 -22.13 -2.79
CA ASP A 117 13.56 -22.57 -1.49
C ASP A 117 12.63 -21.50 -0.89
N ILE A 118 11.55 -21.94 -0.23
CA ILE A 118 10.64 -21.01 0.45
C ILE A 118 11.34 -20.47 1.70
N VAL A 119 11.60 -19.17 1.71
CA VAL A 119 12.18 -18.48 2.85
C VAL A 119 11.11 -18.12 3.87
N GLN A 120 9.96 -17.67 3.36
CA GLN A 120 8.87 -17.14 4.18
C GLN A 120 7.59 -17.01 3.38
N TYR A 121 6.44 -17.04 4.04
CA TYR A 121 5.18 -16.60 3.44
C TYR A 121 4.37 -15.73 4.38
N SER A 122 3.56 -14.85 3.79
CA SER A 122 2.60 -14.02 4.49
C SER A 122 1.23 -14.17 3.86
N GLU A 123 0.22 -14.39 4.68
CA GLU A 123 -1.18 -14.40 4.25
C GLU A 123 -1.89 -13.23 4.90
N THR A 124 -2.56 -12.40 4.11
CA THR A 124 -3.41 -11.32 4.60
C THR A 124 -4.84 -11.55 4.14
N LEU A 125 -5.75 -11.59 5.11
CA LEU A 125 -7.17 -11.79 4.91
C LEU A 125 -7.93 -10.57 5.40
N ILE A 126 -8.69 -9.96 4.49
CA ILE A 126 -9.50 -8.77 4.75
C ILE A 126 -10.96 -9.13 4.52
N SER A 127 -11.80 -8.99 5.55
CA SER A 127 -13.22 -9.35 5.50
C SER A 127 -14.10 -8.28 6.16
N GLU A 128 -15.41 -8.44 6.07
CA GLU A 128 -16.36 -7.66 6.87
C GLU A 128 -16.48 -8.26 8.28
N ASN A 129 -16.54 -7.42 9.31
CA ASN A 129 -16.84 -7.83 10.69
C ASN A 129 -18.32 -7.64 11.06
N GLU A 130 -18.71 -8.08 12.25
CA GLU A 130 -20.11 -8.00 12.72
C GLU A 130 -20.65 -6.56 12.80
N SER A 131 -19.76 -5.56 12.86
CA SER A 131 -20.14 -4.14 12.90
C SER A 131 -20.25 -3.51 11.50
N GLY A 132 -20.00 -4.28 10.43
CA GLY A 132 -20.03 -3.78 9.05
C GLY A 132 -18.77 -3.00 8.65
N ASN A 133 -17.66 -3.20 9.37
CA ASN A 133 -16.36 -2.59 9.07
C ASN A 133 -15.38 -3.62 8.52
N PHE A 134 -14.26 -3.15 7.98
CA PHE A 134 -13.15 -4.04 7.61
C PHE A 134 -12.52 -4.67 8.86
N ASN A 135 -12.24 -5.96 8.79
CA ASN A 135 -11.35 -6.71 9.67
C ASN A 135 -10.16 -7.20 8.85
N ILE A 136 -8.96 -7.00 9.39
CA ILE A 136 -7.70 -7.35 8.77
C ILE A 136 -7.00 -8.35 9.66
N THR A 137 -6.70 -9.53 9.12
CA THR A 137 -5.85 -10.51 9.79
C THR A 137 -4.66 -10.83 8.90
N SER A 138 -3.47 -10.85 9.49
CA SER A 138 -2.23 -11.20 8.79
C SER A 138 -1.52 -12.32 9.53
N PHE A 139 -1.02 -13.27 8.76
CA PHE A 139 -0.27 -14.42 9.22
C PHE A 139 1.10 -14.41 8.57
N THR A 140 2.14 -14.69 9.32
CA THR A 140 3.50 -14.95 8.80
C THR A 140 3.87 -16.37 9.19
N ASP A 141 4.26 -17.16 8.19
CA ASP A 141 4.57 -18.59 8.37
C ASP A 141 3.45 -19.36 9.09
N GLY A 142 2.19 -18.98 8.80
CA GLY A 142 0.98 -19.56 9.37
C GLY A 142 0.63 -19.06 10.78
N VAL A 143 1.46 -18.21 11.39
CA VAL A 143 1.25 -17.64 12.73
C VAL A 143 0.59 -16.26 12.63
N LEU A 144 -0.46 -16.03 13.40
CA LEU A 144 -1.14 -14.73 13.46
C LEU A 144 -0.19 -13.65 13.99
N VAL A 145 0.10 -12.64 13.17
CA VAL A 145 0.96 -11.49 13.53
C VAL A 145 0.20 -10.18 13.62
N ASN A 146 -0.97 -10.09 12.98
CA ASN A 146 -1.84 -8.92 13.04
C ASN A 146 -3.31 -9.33 13.05
N SER A 147 -4.11 -8.67 13.89
CA SER A 147 -5.56 -8.76 13.89
C SER A 147 -6.09 -7.38 14.26
N ASN A 148 -6.83 -6.78 13.34
CA ASN A 148 -7.28 -5.40 13.46
C ASN A 148 -8.73 -5.30 12.98
N ASP A 149 -9.65 -5.14 13.93
CA ASP A 149 -10.98 -4.63 13.65
C ASP A 149 -10.89 -3.12 13.43
N THR A 150 -11.14 -2.69 12.21
CA THR A 150 -11.03 -1.28 11.84
C THR A 150 -12.33 -0.54 12.17
N ASP A 151 -12.23 0.79 12.26
CA ASP A 151 -13.40 1.68 12.27
C ASP A 151 -13.85 2.07 10.84
N GLN A 152 -13.25 1.47 9.82
CA GLN A 152 -13.51 1.80 8.42
C GLN A 152 -14.67 0.95 7.89
N PRO A 153 -15.76 1.57 7.38
CA PRO A 153 -16.88 0.83 6.81
C PRO A 153 -16.42 -0.11 5.69
N TYR A 154 -16.97 -1.32 5.67
CA TYR A 154 -16.67 -2.29 4.64
C TYR A 154 -17.12 -1.78 3.27
N MET A 155 -16.28 -2.00 2.26
CA MET A 155 -16.55 -1.65 0.87
C MET A 155 -16.41 -2.90 0.02
N THR A 156 -17.34 -3.08 -0.92
CA THR A 156 -17.27 -4.18 -1.88
C THR A 156 -16.11 -4.01 -2.85
N ASP A 157 -15.72 -5.09 -3.50
CA ASP A 157 -14.62 -5.05 -4.46
C ASP A 157 -14.83 -4.06 -5.60
N ASP A 158 -16.07 -3.93 -6.06
CA ASP A 158 -16.43 -2.95 -7.08
C ASP A 158 -16.26 -1.51 -6.58
N GLN A 159 -16.58 -1.23 -5.32
CA GLN A 159 -16.37 0.09 -4.72
C GLN A 159 -14.89 0.40 -4.54
N LEU A 160 -14.09 -0.58 -4.12
CA LEU A 160 -12.63 -0.43 -3.99
C LEU A 160 -11.98 -0.18 -5.36
N ARG A 161 -12.43 -0.87 -6.42
CA ARG A 161 -11.95 -0.65 -7.80
C ARG A 161 -12.38 0.70 -8.38
N GLN A 162 -13.62 1.13 -8.14
CA GLN A 162 -14.13 2.42 -8.64
C GLN A 162 -13.41 3.61 -8.00
N GLY A 163 -12.97 3.46 -6.74
CA GLY A 163 -12.13 4.43 -6.06
C GLY A 163 -10.72 4.56 -6.65
N ALA A 164 -10.23 3.57 -7.40
CA ALA A 164 -8.92 3.62 -8.09
C ALA A 164 -8.98 4.31 -9.48
N GLY A 165 -10.16 4.48 -10.08
CA GLY A 165 -10.32 5.13 -11.39
C GLY A 165 -10.73 6.60 -11.34
N SER A 166 -11.15 7.09 -10.17
CA SER A 166 -11.66 8.45 -10.00
C SER A 166 -10.59 9.30 -9.34
N GLY A 167 -9.74 9.96 -10.14
CA GLY A 167 -8.77 10.98 -9.66
C GLY A 167 -9.41 12.15 -8.91
N THR A 168 -10.73 12.16 -8.74
CA THR A 168 -11.46 12.88 -7.69
C THR A 168 -11.56 12.01 -6.45
N GLY A 169 -10.52 12.04 -5.62
CA GLY A 169 -10.70 11.75 -4.21
C GLY A 169 -11.82 12.66 -3.70
N SER A 170 -12.94 12.08 -3.27
CA SER A 170 -13.91 12.81 -2.49
C SER A 170 -13.13 13.43 -1.32
N SER A 171 -13.26 14.74 -1.17
CA SER A 171 -12.64 15.55 -0.12
C SER A 171 -12.81 14.92 1.28
N ASP A 172 -13.85 14.12 1.46
CA ASP A 172 -14.17 13.40 2.70
C ASP A 172 -13.21 12.23 2.99
N SER A 173 -12.77 11.47 1.97
CA SER A 173 -11.81 10.36 2.14
C SER A 173 -10.39 10.86 2.43
N MET A 174 -10.03 12.04 1.90
CA MET A 174 -8.77 12.74 2.19
C MET A 174 -8.81 13.48 3.55
N THR A 175 -10.00 13.69 4.12
CA THR A 175 -10.14 14.30 5.46
C THR A 175 -9.99 13.26 6.58
N ALA A 176 -10.37 11.99 6.32
CA ALA A 176 -10.16 10.89 7.27
C ALA A 176 -8.68 10.52 7.45
N MET A 177 -7.85 10.77 6.43
CA MET A 177 -6.42 10.50 6.46
C MET A 177 -5.68 11.77 6.07
N GLY A 178 -5.27 12.53 7.08
CA GLY A 178 -4.62 13.84 6.89
C GLY A 178 -3.56 13.84 5.79
N ALA A 179 -3.48 14.97 5.07
CA ALA A 179 -2.46 15.25 4.08
C ALA A 179 -1.06 15.13 4.73
N GLY A 180 -0.42 13.99 4.54
CA GLY A 180 0.87 13.63 5.18
C GLY A 180 0.93 12.21 5.76
N SER A 181 -0.15 11.44 5.75
CA SER A 181 -0.14 10.05 6.24
C SER A 181 0.42 9.05 5.21
N THR A 182 1.10 7.99 5.65
CA THR A 182 1.59 6.86 4.82
C THR A 182 0.52 6.34 3.86
N ALA A 183 -0.72 6.22 4.32
CA ALA A 183 -1.84 5.77 3.50
C ALA A 183 -2.15 6.70 2.32
N ALA A 184 -2.03 8.02 2.50
CA ALA A 184 -2.19 8.98 1.41
C ALA A 184 -1.05 8.88 0.39
N CYS A 185 0.19 8.66 0.86
CA CYS A 185 1.33 8.41 -0.03
C CYS A 185 1.14 7.12 -0.83
N VAL A 186 0.79 6.01 -0.16
CA VAL A 186 0.53 4.72 -0.82
C VAL A 186 -0.62 4.84 -1.81
N ALA A 187 -1.71 5.52 -1.44
CA ALA A 187 -2.85 5.75 -2.33
C ALA A 187 -2.44 6.54 -3.58
N ALA A 188 -1.67 7.62 -3.41
CA ALA A 188 -1.20 8.44 -4.52
C ALA A 188 -0.23 7.68 -5.44
N VAL A 189 0.71 6.93 -4.86
CA VAL A 189 1.71 6.15 -5.59
C VAL A 189 1.05 5.03 -6.38
N LEU A 190 0.17 4.25 -5.75
CA LEU A 190 -0.53 3.15 -6.40
C LEU A 190 -1.69 3.62 -7.30
N GLY A 191 -2.09 4.89 -7.24
CA GLY A 191 -3.26 5.40 -7.95
C GLY A 191 -4.57 4.77 -7.47
N VAL A 192 -4.64 4.41 -6.18
CA VAL A 192 -5.82 3.81 -5.56
C VAL A 192 -6.54 4.81 -4.67
N SER A 193 -7.75 4.46 -4.23
CA SER A 193 -8.48 5.28 -3.27
C SER A 193 -7.74 5.37 -1.92
N GLY A 194 -7.97 6.43 -1.16
CA GLY A 194 -7.44 6.54 0.21
C GLY A 194 -7.84 5.36 1.09
N ALA A 195 -9.06 4.85 0.96
CA ALA A 195 -9.53 3.67 1.70
C ALA A 195 -8.71 2.42 1.33
N THR A 196 -8.43 2.19 0.04
CA THR A 196 -7.57 1.10 -0.40
C THR A 196 -6.14 1.28 0.12
N GLY A 197 -5.59 2.50 0.06
CA GLY A 197 -4.27 2.82 0.62
C GLY A 197 -4.20 2.55 2.13
N TYR A 198 -5.25 2.87 2.88
CA TYR A 198 -5.36 2.54 4.30
C TYR A 198 -5.31 1.04 4.56
N LEU A 199 -6.09 0.25 3.81
CA LEU A 199 -6.11 -1.21 3.94
C LEU A 199 -4.74 -1.81 3.63
N ILE A 200 -4.06 -1.31 2.61
CA ILE A 200 -2.70 -1.76 2.24
C ILE A 200 -1.70 -1.44 3.36
N VAL A 201 -1.73 -0.22 3.90
CA VAL A 201 -0.83 0.18 4.98
C VAL A 201 -1.10 -0.64 6.25
N SER A 202 -2.36 -0.79 6.63
CA SER A 202 -2.74 -1.56 7.82
C SER A 202 -2.42 -3.06 7.68
N ALA A 203 -2.59 -3.63 6.49
CA ALA A 203 -2.14 -4.99 6.16
C ALA A 203 -0.62 -5.14 6.31
N CYS A 204 0.18 -4.23 5.74
CA CYS A 204 1.63 -4.34 5.79
C CYS A 204 2.25 -3.86 7.11
N THR A 205 1.53 -3.13 7.95
CA THR A 205 2.04 -2.67 9.26
C THR A 205 2.48 -3.85 10.12
N GLY A 206 1.72 -4.95 10.15
CA GLY A 206 2.09 -6.16 10.91
C GLY A 206 3.39 -6.80 10.39
N ALA A 207 3.54 -6.88 9.06
CA ALA A 207 4.74 -7.40 8.41
C ALA A 207 5.97 -6.51 8.64
N CYS A 208 5.80 -5.19 8.62
CA CYS A 208 6.87 -4.21 8.75
C CYS A 208 7.26 -3.88 10.19
N ALA A 209 6.42 -4.19 11.19
CA ALA A 209 6.68 -3.87 12.59
C ALA A 209 7.61 -4.86 13.33
N THR A 210 8.00 -5.98 12.70
CA THR A 210 8.79 -7.03 13.35
C THR A 210 10.29 -6.86 13.08
N PRO A 211 11.13 -6.54 14.10
CA PRO A 211 12.56 -6.35 13.89
C PRO A 211 13.28 -7.64 13.47
N GLY A 212 14.22 -7.54 12.53
CA GLY A 212 15.08 -8.65 12.09
C GLY A 212 14.53 -9.43 10.89
N VAL A 213 13.40 -10.11 11.06
CA VAL A 213 12.76 -10.93 10.01
C VAL A 213 11.78 -10.10 9.15
N GLY A 214 11.30 -8.96 9.68
CA GLY A 214 10.26 -8.17 9.04
C GLY A 214 10.67 -7.42 7.78
N THR A 215 11.96 -7.22 7.47
CA THR A 215 12.35 -6.49 6.25
C THR A 215 11.95 -7.25 4.99
N GLY A 216 12.18 -8.56 4.95
CA GLY A 216 11.77 -9.43 3.85
C GLY A 216 10.25 -9.51 3.71
N VAL A 217 9.53 -9.77 4.82
CA VAL A 217 8.05 -9.78 4.84
C VAL A 217 7.49 -8.43 4.40
N CYS A 218 8.06 -7.33 4.88
CA CYS A 218 7.59 -5.98 4.61
C CYS A 218 7.71 -5.65 3.13
N VAL A 219 8.88 -5.91 2.53
CA VAL A 219 9.09 -5.72 1.09
C VAL A 219 8.19 -6.65 0.29
N ALA A 220 8.00 -7.90 0.73
CA ALA A 220 7.09 -8.84 0.08
C ALA A 220 5.62 -8.38 0.15
N CYS A 221 5.17 -7.89 1.31
CA CYS A 221 3.82 -7.36 1.50
C CYS A 221 3.59 -6.11 0.64
N ILE A 222 4.53 -5.17 0.65
CA ILE A 222 4.46 -3.98 -0.21
C ILE A 222 4.47 -4.39 -1.69
N GLY A 223 5.32 -5.35 -2.07
CA GLY A 223 5.38 -5.90 -3.42
C GLY A 223 4.10 -6.61 -3.86
N ALA A 224 3.39 -7.24 -2.93
CA ALA A 224 2.08 -7.83 -3.18
C ALA A 224 1.06 -6.76 -3.63
N TYR A 225 1.13 -5.56 -3.06
CA TYR A 225 0.21 -4.48 -3.38
C TYR A 225 0.67 -3.58 -4.53
N ALA A 226 1.95 -3.64 -4.90
CA ALA A 226 2.45 -3.01 -6.12
C ALA A 226 1.78 -3.56 -7.38
N THR A 227 1.11 -4.73 -7.33
CA THR A 227 0.29 -5.24 -8.43
C THR A 227 -1.04 -4.52 -8.61
N VAL A 228 -1.53 -3.85 -7.57
CA VAL A 228 -2.83 -3.16 -7.57
C VAL A 228 -2.73 -1.80 -8.28
N GLY A 229 -1.53 -1.21 -8.29
CA GLY A 229 -1.22 0.04 -8.97
C GLY A 229 -0.15 -0.10 -10.05
N SER A 230 0.12 0.97 -10.79
CA SER A 230 1.21 1.02 -11.79
C SER A 230 2.55 1.49 -11.19
N ALA A 231 2.75 1.32 -9.89
CA ALA A 231 3.85 1.93 -9.15
C ALA A 231 4.99 0.95 -8.88
N SER A 232 6.21 1.48 -8.76
CA SER A 232 7.35 0.69 -8.32
C SER A 232 7.30 0.48 -6.80
N VAL A 233 7.81 -0.67 -6.34
CA VAL A 233 7.93 -0.98 -4.91
C VAL A 233 8.76 0.03 -4.17
N THR A 234 9.80 0.58 -4.78
CA THR A 234 10.60 1.68 -4.23
C THR A 234 9.73 2.91 -3.91
N ALA A 235 8.78 3.24 -4.80
CA ALA A 235 7.88 4.38 -4.59
C ALA A 235 6.87 4.11 -3.46
N VAL A 236 6.44 2.85 -3.28
CA VAL A 236 5.54 2.50 -2.18
C VAL A 236 6.31 2.39 -0.85
N ALA A 237 7.51 1.83 -0.87
CA ALA A 237 8.38 1.69 0.29
C ALA A 237 8.80 3.04 0.87
N SER A 238 9.05 4.05 0.01
CA SER A 238 9.36 5.41 0.48
C SER A 238 8.21 6.09 1.24
N CYS A 239 6.98 5.58 1.13
CA CYS A 239 5.85 6.06 1.92
C CYS A 239 5.92 5.65 3.41
N PHE A 240 6.72 4.63 3.74
CA PHE A 240 6.87 4.09 5.09
C PHE A 240 8.16 4.57 5.80
N GLY A 241 8.92 5.48 5.17
CA GLY A 241 10.20 6.01 5.65
C GLY A 241 10.12 6.85 6.92
#